data_AF-A0A916JIH5-F1
#
_entry.id   AF-A0A916JIH5-F1
#
_cell.length_a   1.000
_cell.length_b   1.000
_cell.length_c   1.000
_cell.angle_alpha   90.00
_cell.angle_beta   90.00
_cell.angle_gamma   90.00
#
_symmetry.space_group_name_H-M   'P 1'
#
loop_
_entity.id
_entity.type
_entity.pdbx_description
1 polymer ?
#
loop_
_entity_poly.entity_id
_entity_poly.type
_entity_poly.pdbx_seq_one_letter_code
_entity_poly.pdbx_strand_id
1 'polypeptide(L)' 'MATLTLPEVFDLRLKIQELETKVNSGTLSLFERCDLEDEILELKEKLGEFDRMKFSDEGECLNCSA' A
#
# COMPACT_ATOMS: atom_id res chain seq x y z
N MET A 1 10.66 -6.83 12.13
CA MET A 1 9.75 -6.70 10.98
C MET A 1 8.44 -6.17 11.52
N ALA A 2 8.05 -4.96 11.14
CA ALA A 2 6.76 -4.41 11.55
C ALA A 2 5.69 -5.07 10.69
N THR A 3 4.96 -6.00 11.28
CA THR A 3 3.90 -6.77 10.63
C THR A 3 2.64 -5.92 10.52
N LEU A 4 2.24 -5.56 9.30
CA LEU A 4 1.02 -4.77 9.03
C LEU A 4 -0.25 -5.55 9.42
N THR A 5 -1.14 -4.92 10.17
CA THR A 5 -2.45 -5.46 10.53
C THR A 5 -3.49 -5.25 9.42
N LEU A 6 -4.58 -6.03 9.44
CA LEU A 6 -5.69 -5.87 8.47
C LEU A 6 -6.25 -4.43 8.40
N PRO A 7 -6.49 -3.72 9.52
CA PRO A 7 -6.91 -2.32 9.48
C PRO A 7 -5.88 -1.41 8.78
N GLU A 8 -4.59 -1.58 9.10
CA GLU A 8 -3.52 -0.79 8.48
C GLU A 8 -3.41 -1.06 6.97
N VAL A 9 -3.63 -2.29 6.53
CA VAL A 9 -3.71 -2.66 5.11
C VAL A 9 -4.88 -1.96 4.42
N PHE A 10 -6.02 -1.84 5.09
CA PHE A 10 -7.18 -1.12 4.56
C PHE A 10 -6.89 0.39 4.44
N ASP A 11 -6.30 0.99 5.47
CA ASP A 11 -5.90 2.40 5.46
C ASP A 11 -4.88 2.70 4.36
N LEU A 12 -3.90 1.80 4.16
CA LEU A 12 -2.93 1.90 3.07
C LEU A 12 -3.60 1.86 1.69
N ARG A 13 -4.62 1.02 1.49
CA ARG A 13 -5.38 0.95 0.23
C ARG A 13 -6.16 2.22 -0.03
N LEU A 14 -6.82 2.79 1.00
CA LEU A 14 -7.50 4.07 0.88
C LEU A 14 -6.51 5.19 0.52
N LYS A 15 -5.36 5.23 1.20
CA LYS A 15 -4.32 6.22 0.92
C LYS A 15 -3.79 6.12 -0.51
N ILE A 16 -3.52 4.91 -1.02
CA ILE A 16 -3.11 4.70 -2.41
C ILE A 16 -4.16 5.25 -3.37
N GLN A 17 -5.45 4.96 -3.14
CA GLN A 17 -6.54 5.44 -4.00
C GLN A 17 -6.61 6.98 -4.04
N GLU A 18 -6.42 7.64 -2.90
CA GLU A 18 -6.36 9.10 -2.83
C GLU A 18 -5.17 9.68 -3.60
N LEU A 19 -3.99 9.08 -3.45
CA LEU A 19 -2.78 9.49 -4.17
C LEU A 19 -2.92 9.27 -5.68
N GLU A 20 -3.43 8.12 -6.11
CA GLU A 20 -3.71 7.83 -7.53
C GLU A 20 -4.73 8.82 -8.11
N THR A 21 -5.74 9.21 -7.33
CA THR A 21 -6.70 10.24 -7.74
C THR A 21 -6.02 11.60 -7.92
N LYS A 22 -5.10 11.96 -7.03
CA LYS A 22 -4.31 13.21 -7.13
C LYS A 22 -3.39 13.21 -8.35
N VAL A 23 -2.66 12.10 -8.60
CA VAL A 23 -1.81 11.92 -9.78
C VAL A 23 -2.62 12.09 -11.07
N ASN A 24 -3.82 11.52 -11.11
CA ASN A 24 -4.71 11.59 -12.28
C ASN A 24 -5.46 12.92 -12.43
N SER A 25 -5.35 13.86 -11.47
CA SER A 25 -6.04 15.15 -11.53
C SER A 25 -5.55 16.07 -12.66
N GLY A 26 -4.35 15.82 -13.20
CA GLY A 26 -3.74 16.65 -14.24
C GLY A 26 -3.29 18.04 -13.78
N THR A 27 -3.33 18.33 -12.48
CA THR A 27 -2.98 19.65 -11.90
C THR A 27 -1.55 19.73 -11.37
N LEU A 28 -0.84 18.61 -11.33
CA LEU A 28 0.50 18.49 -10.77
C LEU A 28 1.57 18.76 -11.83
N SER A 29 2.68 19.35 -11.40
CA SER A 29 3.91 19.38 -12.19
C SER A 29 4.48 17.97 -12.37
N LEU A 30 5.38 17.80 -13.33
CA LEU A 30 6.06 16.52 -13.57
C LEU A 30 6.80 16.01 -12.31
N PHE A 31 7.47 16.92 -11.59
CA PHE A 31 8.23 16.57 -10.39
C PHE A 31 7.32 16.10 -9.25
N GLU A 32 6.27 16.87 -8.95
CA GLU A 32 5.28 16.50 -7.93
C GLU A 32 4.59 15.18 -8.29
N ARG A 33 4.33 14.94 -9.57
CA ARG A 33 3.77 13.68 -10.04
C ARG A 33 4.72 12.51 -9.77
N CYS A 34 6.00 12.66 -10.09
CA CYS A 34 7.01 11.62 -9.82
C CYS A 34 7.12 11.33 -8.32
N ASP A 35 7.16 12.37 -7.46
CA ASP A 35 7.21 12.19 -6.01
C ASP A 35 6.01 11.37 -5.48
N LEU A 36 4.80 11.67 -5.98
CA LEU A 36 3.60 10.91 -5.61
C LEU A 36 3.59 9.49 -6.18
N GLU A 37 4.09 9.29 -7.40
CA GLU A 37 4.23 7.96 -8.01
C GLU A 37 5.21 7.09 -7.23
N ASP A 38 6.31 7.66 -6.73
CA ASP A 38 7.27 6.97 -5.85
C ASP A 38 6.64 6.62 -4.49
N GLU A 39 5.89 7.54 -3.87
CA GLU A 39 5.15 7.24 -2.63
C GLU A 39 4.14 6.09 -2.85
N ILE A 40 3.40 6.10 -3.96
CA ILE A 40 2.48 5.02 -4.31
C ILE A 40 3.21 3.68 -4.44
N LEU A 41 4.39 3.67 -5.07
CA LEU A 41 5.20 2.45 -5.23
C LEU A 41 5.63 1.88 -3.88
N GLU A 42 6.12 2.72 -2.97
CA GLU A 42 6.49 2.29 -1.60
C GLU A 42 5.31 1.69 -0.83
N LEU A 43 4.12 2.31 -0.94
CA LEU A 43 2.92 1.79 -0.28
C LEU A 43 2.46 0.46 -0.90
N LYS A 44 2.58 0.30 -2.23
CA LYS A 44 2.27 -0.97 -2.92
C LYS A 44 3.26 -2.08 -2.56
N GLU A 45 4.53 -1.76 -2.36
CA GLU A 45 5.53 -2.73 -1.90
C GLU A 45 5.17 -3.28 -0.52
N LYS A 46 4.81 -2.40 0.42
CA LYS A 46 4.33 -2.77 1.77
C LYS A 46 3.09 -3.68 1.73
N LEU A 47 2.13 -3.38 0.84
CA LEU A 47 0.98 -4.26 0.61
C LEU A 47 1.40 -5.62 0.04
N GLY A 48 2.33 -5.64 -0.91
CA GLY A 48 2.86 -6.88 -1.47
C GLY A 48 3.59 -7.73 -0.44
N GLU A 49 4.29 -7.14 0.52
CA GLU A 49 4.88 -7.85 1.66
C GLU A 49 3.81 -8.52 2.52
N PHE A 50 2.73 -7.79 2.84
CA PHE A 50 1.59 -8.35 3.56
C PHE A 50 0.95 -9.52 2.81
N ASP A 51 0.70 -9.37 1.51
CA ASP A 51 0.10 -10.44 0.70
C ASP A 51 1.02 -11.67 0.65
N ARG A 52 2.33 -11.50 0.48
CA ARG A 52 3.30 -12.62 0.54
C ARG A 52 3.27 -13.33 1.89
N MET A 53 3.13 -12.61 3.00
CA MET A 53 3.00 -13.22 4.33
C MET A 53 1.67 -13.96 4.48
N LYS A 54 0.57 -13.38 3.99
CA LYS A 54 -0.77 -13.98 4.01
C LYS A 54 -0.84 -15.31 3.25
N PHE A 55 -0.15 -15.41 2.12
CA PHE A 55 -0.15 -16.58 1.24
C PHE A 55 1.06 -17.50 1.45
N SER A 56 1.90 -17.26 2.47
CA SER A 56 2.96 -18.21 2.81
C SER A 56 2.35 -19.45 3.47
N ASP A 57 2.73 -20.64 2.99
CA ASP A 57 2.23 -21.95 3.46
C ASP A 57 2.70 -22.32 4.90
N GLU A 58 3.28 -21.38 5.66
CA GLU A 58 3.87 -21.61 6.98
C GLU A 58 2.88 -21.52 8.16
N GLY A 59 1.56 -21.44 7.90
CA GLY A 59 0.52 -21.51 8.94
C GLY A 59 -0.58 -20.46 8.77
N GLU A 60 -1.53 -20.43 9.71
CA GLU A 60 -2.56 -19.40 9.76
C GLU A 60 -1.92 -18.00 9.79
N CYS A 61 -2.23 -17.18 8.79
CA CYS A 61 -1.80 -15.78 8.75
C CYS A 61 -2.27 -15.06 10.03
N LEU A 62 -1.35 -14.85 10.97
CA LEU A 62 -1.60 -14.18 12.27
C LEU A 62 -2.21 -12.78 12.13
N ASN A 63 -2.00 -12.14 10.98
CA ASN A 63 -2.54 -10.81 10.70
C ASN A 63 -3.89 -10.83 9.99
N CYS A 64 -4.36 -12.00 9.55
CA CYS A 64 -5.61 -12.19 8.83
C CYS A 64 -6.78 -12.56 9.77
N SER A 65 -6.46 -12.85 11.03
CA SER A 65 -7.38 -13.15 12.12
C SER A 65 -7.38 -11.99 13.13
N ALA A 66 -7.98 -10.88 12.72
CA ALA A 66 -8.48 -9.84 13.62
C ALA A 66 -10.01 -9.74 13.46
#